data_AF-A0A0S8YUU9-F1
#
_entry.id   AF-A0A0S8YUU9-F1
#
_cell.length_a   1.000
_cell.length_b   1.000
_cell.length_c   1.000
_cell.angle_alpha   90.00
_cell.angle_beta   90.00
_cell.angle_gamma   90.00
#
_symmetry.space_group_name_H-M   'P 1'
#
loop_
_entity.id
_entity.type
_entity.pdbx_description
1 polymer ?
#
loop_
_entity_poly.entity_id
_entity_poly.type
_entity_poly.pdbx_seq_one_letter_code
_entity_poly.pdbx_strand_id
1 'polypeptide(L)'
;MSLTSVCVFCGASTGTNPAYREAAVALGQALAARNLTLVYGGGAVGLMGIVADAALAAGGEVIGIIPQSLMDKEIGHKGLTRLEVVDGMHARKARMAELSDAFIALPGGLGTLEELFEVWTWGQLGYHGKPLGLLEVNGFYSKLTSFLDHIVGEGFVREPHRDMLQVSESPQSLLDELDAWQPTVVPKWIEQKPS
;
A
#
# COMPACT_ATOMS: atom_id res chain seq x y z
N MET A 1 -11.22 -13.78 -4.87
CA MET A 1 -11.52 -13.95 -3.43
C MET A 1 -11.78 -12.56 -2.88
N SER A 2 -12.71 -12.42 -1.94
CA SER A 2 -12.93 -11.15 -1.25
C SER A 2 -11.71 -10.79 -0.40
N LEU A 3 -11.34 -9.51 -0.38
CA LEU A 3 -10.23 -9.02 0.44
C LEU A 3 -10.50 -9.25 1.93
N THR A 4 -9.45 -9.63 2.67
CA THR A 4 -9.50 -9.76 4.14
C THR A 4 -8.48 -8.86 4.83
N SER A 5 -7.39 -8.51 4.15
CA SER A 5 -6.36 -7.62 4.66
C SER A 5 -5.78 -6.71 3.59
N VAL A 6 -5.42 -5.48 4.00
CA VAL A 6 -4.84 -4.46 3.11
C VAL A 6 -3.58 -3.91 3.73
N CYS A 7 -2.49 -3.95 2.98
CA CYS A 7 -1.24 -3.29 3.34
C CYS A 7 -1.32 -1.80 3.01
N VAL A 8 -1.02 -0.92 3.95
CA VAL A 8 -0.93 0.52 3.71
C VAL A 8 0.51 1.01 3.85
N PHE A 9 1.04 1.59 2.78
CA PHE A 9 2.27 2.36 2.78
C PHE A 9 1.93 3.85 2.92
N CYS A 10 2.62 4.58 3.81
CA CYS A 10 2.36 6.00 4.01
C CYS A 10 3.55 6.72 4.66
N GLY A 11 3.54 8.05 4.65
CA GLY A 11 4.63 8.83 5.20
C GLY A 11 4.77 8.73 6.73
N ALA A 12 6.02 8.61 7.19
CA ALA A 12 6.40 8.85 8.60
C ALA A 12 6.23 10.32 9.04
N SER A 13 5.92 11.22 8.09
CA SER A 13 5.56 12.62 8.32
C SER A 13 4.08 12.83 7.99
N THR A 14 3.44 13.84 8.59
CA THR A 14 2.03 14.18 8.32
C THR A 14 1.82 14.97 7.03
N GLY A 15 2.90 15.45 6.42
CA GLY A 15 2.85 16.45 5.36
C GLY A 15 2.45 17.84 5.88
N THR A 16 2.34 18.80 4.97
CA THR A 16 2.03 20.21 5.27
C THR A 16 0.55 20.57 5.08
N ASN A 17 -0.20 19.74 4.34
CA ASN A 17 -1.62 19.96 4.08
C ASN A 17 -2.46 19.07 5.02
N PRO A 18 -3.43 19.61 5.76
CA PRO A 18 -4.30 18.83 6.66
C PRO A 18 -5.08 17.73 5.94
N ALA A 19 -5.36 17.87 4.64
CA ALA A 19 -6.07 16.87 3.84
C ALA A 19 -5.39 15.48 3.88
N TYR A 20 -4.05 15.41 4.05
CA TYR A 20 -3.35 14.12 4.15
C TYR A 20 -3.72 13.38 5.43
N ARG A 21 -3.88 14.10 6.54
CA ARG A 21 -4.36 13.53 7.81
C ARG A 21 -5.80 13.07 7.66
N GLU A 22 -6.65 13.89 7.07
CA GLU A 22 -8.07 13.57 6.86
C GLU A 22 -8.24 12.31 6.00
N ALA A 23 -7.47 12.19 4.91
CA ALA A 23 -7.45 11.00 4.07
C ALA A 23 -6.96 9.75 4.83
N ALA A 24 -5.92 9.87 5.65
CA ALA A 24 -5.43 8.76 6.47
C ALA A 24 -6.48 8.29 7.50
N VAL A 25 -7.20 9.22 8.14
CA VAL A 25 -8.30 8.89 9.04
C VAL A 25 -9.43 8.19 8.29
N ALA A 26 -9.86 8.77 7.16
CA ALA A 26 -10.94 8.22 6.35
C ALA A 26 -10.62 6.80 5.84
N LEU A 27 -9.37 6.54 5.43
CA LEU A 27 -8.94 5.21 5.02
C LEU A 27 -8.96 4.21 6.17
N GLY A 28 -8.40 4.57 7.33
CA GLY A 28 -8.40 3.68 8.51
C GLY A 28 -9.82 3.29 8.94
N GLN A 29 -10.74 4.26 8.96
CA GLN A 29 -12.16 4.02 9.25
C GLN A 29 -12.83 3.15 8.20
N ALA A 30 -12.54 3.36 6.91
CA ALA A 30 -13.13 2.59 5.81
C ALA A 30 -12.68 1.11 5.85
N LEU A 31 -11.41 0.85 6.17
CA LEU A 31 -10.90 -0.52 6.35
C LEU A 31 -11.63 -1.23 7.50
N ALA A 32 -11.70 -0.59 8.68
CA ALA A 32 -12.38 -1.14 9.84
C ALA A 32 -13.86 -1.41 9.59
N ALA A 33 -14.57 -0.47 8.93
CA ALA A 33 -15.98 -0.63 8.59
C ALA A 33 -16.27 -1.82 7.66
N ARG A 34 -15.27 -2.26 6.89
CA ARG A 34 -15.35 -3.42 6.00
C ARG A 34 -14.79 -4.71 6.63
N ASN A 35 -14.39 -4.67 7.91
CA ASN A 35 -13.69 -5.75 8.59
C ASN A 35 -12.40 -6.18 7.87
N LEU A 36 -11.71 -5.23 7.23
CA LEU A 36 -10.41 -5.47 6.61
C LEU A 36 -9.31 -5.21 7.63
N THR A 37 -8.42 -6.17 7.81
CA THR A 37 -7.24 -6.00 8.66
C THR A 37 -6.26 -5.03 8.01
N LEU A 38 -5.89 -3.97 8.73
CA LEU A 38 -4.83 -3.06 8.30
C LEU A 38 -3.46 -3.69 8.59
N VAL A 39 -2.68 -3.94 7.56
CA VAL A 39 -1.26 -4.30 7.68
C VAL A 39 -0.42 -3.07 7.34
N TYR A 40 0.59 -2.73 8.14
CA TYR A 40 1.46 -1.58 7.84
C TYR A 40 2.83 -1.69 8.53
N GLY A 41 3.65 -0.64 8.39
CA GLY A 41 5.02 -0.58 8.89
C GLY A 41 5.21 -0.49 10.42
N GLY A 42 4.16 -0.45 11.24
CA GLY A 42 4.28 -0.53 12.71
C GLY A 42 4.72 0.75 13.44
N GLY A 43 4.97 1.86 12.74
CA GLY A 43 5.39 3.14 13.35
C GLY A 43 4.22 3.96 13.90
N ALA A 44 4.45 4.74 14.96
CA ALA A 44 3.43 5.60 15.58
C ALA A 44 3.46 7.08 15.14
N VAL A 45 4.35 7.42 14.21
CA VAL A 45 4.59 8.79 13.75
C VAL A 45 3.89 9.09 12.43
N GLY A 46 3.67 10.37 12.12
CA GLY A 46 3.16 10.79 10.81
C GLY A 46 1.79 10.22 10.44
N LEU A 47 1.59 9.95 9.15
CA LEU A 47 0.36 9.32 8.66
C LEU A 47 0.23 7.86 9.11
N MET A 48 1.36 7.20 9.37
CA MET A 48 1.42 5.83 9.89
C MET A 48 0.65 5.68 11.21
N GLY A 49 0.92 6.56 12.19
CA GLY A 49 0.14 6.55 13.44
C GLY A 49 -1.33 6.88 13.21
N ILE A 50 -1.60 7.88 12.37
CA ILE A 50 -2.97 8.38 12.13
C ILE A 50 -3.88 7.32 11.51
N VAL A 51 -3.41 6.59 10.49
CA VAL A 51 -4.22 5.54 9.85
C VAL A 51 -4.45 4.36 10.79
N ALA A 52 -3.43 3.97 11.58
CA ALA A 52 -3.53 2.90 12.56
C ALA A 52 -4.51 3.26 13.69
N ASP A 53 -4.37 4.45 14.28
CA ASP A 53 -5.27 4.95 15.33
C ASP A 53 -6.71 5.05 14.84
N ALA A 54 -6.93 5.54 13.62
CA ALA A 54 -8.27 5.64 13.04
C ALA A 54 -8.93 4.27 12.82
N ALA A 55 -8.17 3.27 12.36
CA ALA A 55 -8.66 1.90 12.22
C ALA A 55 -9.00 1.28 13.58
N LEU A 56 -8.09 1.40 14.57
CA LEU A 56 -8.31 0.89 15.93
C LEU A 56 -9.52 1.57 16.61
N ALA A 57 -9.65 2.89 16.50
CA ALA A 57 -10.76 3.64 17.08
C ALA A 57 -12.12 3.26 16.46
N ALA A 58 -12.13 2.79 15.21
CA ALA A 58 -13.30 2.25 14.54
C ALA A 58 -13.53 0.75 14.83
N GLY A 59 -12.72 0.12 15.68
CA GLY A 59 -12.84 -1.29 16.07
C GLY A 59 -12.19 -2.28 15.09
N GLY A 60 -11.37 -1.80 14.15
CA GLY A 60 -10.64 -2.64 13.19
C GLY A 60 -9.41 -3.33 13.79
N GLU A 61 -8.96 -4.39 13.11
CA GLU A 61 -7.70 -5.07 13.44
C GLU A 61 -6.52 -4.38 12.75
N VAL A 62 -5.42 -4.18 13.49
CA VAL A 62 -4.19 -3.59 12.95
C VAL A 62 -2.96 -4.41 13.30
N ILE A 63 -2.22 -4.81 12.26
CA ILE A 63 -0.96 -5.55 12.33
C ILE A 63 0.19 -4.65 11.85
N GLY A 64 1.14 -4.37 12.74
CA GLY A 64 2.37 -3.66 12.41
C GLY A 64 3.53 -4.61 12.20
N ILE A 65 4.35 -4.37 11.18
CA ILE A 65 5.62 -5.08 10.94
C ILE A 65 6.76 -4.07 10.96
N ILE A 66 7.71 -4.23 11.88
CA ILE A 66 8.79 -3.26 12.09
C ILE A 66 10.13 -3.98 12.28
N PRO A 67 11.25 -3.53 11.68
CA PRO A 67 12.53 -4.10 12.00
C PRO A 67 12.99 -3.64 13.39
N GLN A 68 13.81 -4.46 14.04
CA GLN A 68 14.40 -4.10 15.34
C GLN A 68 15.14 -2.74 15.31
N SER A 69 15.74 -2.38 14.17
CA SER A 69 16.48 -1.13 13.98
C SER A 69 15.61 0.14 13.93
N LEU A 70 14.30 0.00 13.67
CA LEU A 70 13.35 1.11 13.58
C LEU A 70 12.43 1.21 14.79
N MET A 71 12.39 0.19 15.66
CA MET A 71 11.61 0.23 16.91
C MET A 71 11.86 1.49 17.73
N ASP A 72 13.12 1.91 17.87
CA ASP A 72 13.51 3.10 18.63
C ASP A 72 13.37 4.40 17.84
N LYS A 73 13.46 4.34 16.50
CA LYS A 73 13.48 5.53 15.63
C LYS A 73 12.09 5.99 15.19
N GLU A 74 11.22 5.04 14.83
CA GLU A 74 9.87 5.30 14.34
C GLU A 74 8.82 5.20 15.45
N ILE A 75 9.26 4.92 16.68
CA ILE A 75 8.44 4.69 17.86
C ILE A 75 7.40 3.62 17.55
N GLY A 76 7.74 2.35 17.78
CA GLY A 76 6.81 1.24 17.57
C GLY A 76 5.46 1.49 18.25
N HIS A 77 4.37 1.33 17.50
CA HIS A 77 3.03 1.64 17.98
C HIS A 77 2.58 0.62 19.05
N LYS A 78 2.31 1.10 20.26
CA LYS A 78 2.06 0.23 21.43
C LYS A 78 0.62 -0.26 21.56
N GLY A 79 -0.31 0.35 20.82
CA GLY A 79 -1.75 0.02 20.86
C GLY A 79 -2.24 -0.90 19.74
N LEU A 80 -1.34 -1.48 18.94
CA LEU A 80 -1.75 -2.35 17.83
C LEU A 80 -2.32 -3.69 18.32
N THR A 81 -3.17 -4.32 17.51
CA THR A 81 -3.62 -5.69 17.75
C THR A 81 -2.45 -6.65 17.77
N ARG A 82 -1.52 -6.48 16.82
CA ARG A 82 -0.27 -7.25 16.76
C ARG A 82 0.86 -6.37 16.22
N LEU A 83 2.05 -6.49 16.81
CA LEU A 83 3.28 -5.89 16.32
C LEU A 83 4.33 -7.00 16.17
N GLU A 84 4.77 -7.25 14.94
CA GLU A 84 5.82 -8.24 14.64
C GLU A 84 7.15 -7.51 14.44
N VAL A 85 8.15 -7.88 15.24
CA VAL A 85 9.53 -7.40 15.08
C VAL A 85 10.30 -8.38 14.21
N VAL A 86 10.91 -7.89 13.14
CA VAL A 86 11.61 -8.71 12.14
C VAL A 86 13.07 -8.29 11.95
N ASP A 87 13.85 -9.15 11.30
CA ASP A 87 15.26 -8.89 11.01
C ASP A 87 15.44 -8.14 9.67
N GLY A 88 15.51 -6.82 9.77
CA GLY A 88 15.84 -5.94 8.64
C GLY A 88 14.66 -5.57 7.73
N MET A 89 14.95 -4.69 6.78
CA MET A 89 13.94 -4.07 5.90
C MET A 89 13.34 -5.06 4.88
N HIS A 90 14.14 -5.99 4.36
CA HIS A 90 13.64 -6.99 3.41
C HIS A 90 12.62 -7.93 4.06
N ALA A 91 12.91 -8.41 5.28
CA ALA A 91 11.97 -9.26 6.02
C ALA A 91 10.67 -8.51 6.33
N ARG A 92 10.74 -7.21 6.66
CA ARG A 92 9.56 -6.34 6.85
C ARG A 92 8.66 -6.33 5.63
N LYS A 93 9.20 -5.98 4.46
CA LYS A 93 8.42 -5.84 3.23
C LYS A 93 7.85 -7.18 2.77
N ALA A 94 8.64 -8.25 2.85
CA ALA A 94 8.19 -9.60 2.54
C ALA A 94 7.02 -10.02 3.44
N ARG A 95 7.12 -9.77 4.75
CA ARG A 95 6.07 -10.14 5.71
C ARG A 95 4.80 -9.30 5.54
N MET A 96 4.93 -8.00 5.27
CA MET A 96 3.78 -7.14 4.95
C MET A 96 3.05 -7.63 3.69
N ALA A 97 3.79 -8.03 2.65
CA ALA A 97 3.20 -8.56 1.42
C ALA A 97 2.58 -9.95 1.59
N GLU A 98 3.15 -10.80 2.46
CA GLU A 98 2.58 -12.12 2.79
C GLU A 98 1.22 -11.99 3.47
N LEU A 99 1.09 -11.06 4.41
CA LEU A 99 -0.11 -10.88 5.25
C LEU A 99 -1.25 -10.11 4.57
N SER A 100 -1.08 -9.65 3.34
CA SER A 100 -1.98 -8.67 2.71
C SER A 100 -2.57 -9.19 1.41
N ASP A 101 -3.84 -8.92 1.15
CA ASP A 101 -4.51 -9.30 -0.11
C ASP A 101 -4.43 -8.19 -1.17
N ALA A 102 -4.27 -6.94 -0.73
CA ALA A 102 -4.09 -5.75 -1.58
C ALA A 102 -3.13 -4.74 -0.93
N PHE A 103 -2.68 -3.76 -1.73
CA PHE A 103 -1.76 -2.71 -1.29
C PHE A 103 -2.35 -1.33 -1.58
N ILE A 104 -2.21 -0.38 -0.64
CA ILE A 104 -2.59 1.02 -0.84
C ILE A 104 -1.40 1.91 -0.44
N ALA A 105 -1.08 2.90 -1.27
CA ALA A 105 -0.20 3.99 -0.91
C ALA A 105 -1.02 5.27 -0.63
N LEU A 106 -0.89 5.76 0.60
CA LEU A 106 -1.23 7.13 1.00
C LEU A 106 -0.03 8.05 0.73
N PRO A 107 -0.23 9.37 0.63
CA PRO A 107 0.85 10.34 0.46
C PRO A 107 2.05 10.08 1.38
N GLY A 108 3.24 10.12 0.81
CA GLY A 108 4.45 9.69 1.51
C GLY A 108 5.73 10.09 0.79
N GLY A 109 6.86 9.78 1.44
CA GLY A 109 8.18 10.11 0.92
C GLY A 109 8.80 8.96 0.12
N LEU A 110 10.14 8.95 0.05
CA LEU A 110 10.90 7.94 -0.66
C LEU A 110 10.63 6.52 -0.15
N GLY A 111 10.48 6.33 1.17
CA GLY A 111 10.17 5.01 1.73
C GLY A 111 8.84 4.44 1.21
N THR A 112 7.80 5.26 1.18
CA THR A 112 6.49 4.88 0.64
C THR A 112 6.56 4.52 -0.85
N LEU A 113 7.32 5.29 -1.64
CA LEU A 113 7.50 5.00 -3.06
C LEU A 113 8.33 3.74 -3.28
N GLU A 114 9.38 3.53 -2.48
CA GLU A 114 10.21 2.32 -2.53
C GLU A 114 9.39 1.07 -2.26
N GLU A 115 8.57 1.09 -1.20
CA GLU A 115 7.67 -0.01 -0.85
C GLU A 115 6.64 -0.27 -1.95
N LEU A 116 5.99 0.78 -2.47
CA LEU A 116 5.02 0.68 -3.57
C LEU A 116 5.65 0.04 -4.82
N PHE A 117 6.77 0.58 -5.28
CA PHE A 117 7.40 0.11 -6.52
C PHE A 117 7.97 -1.29 -6.40
N GLU A 118 8.45 -1.69 -5.22
CA GLU A 118 8.96 -3.05 -5.01
C GLU A 118 7.84 -4.08 -5.09
N VAL A 119 6.72 -3.90 -4.36
CA VAL A 119 5.59 -4.84 -4.44
C VAL A 119 4.94 -4.81 -5.82
N TRP A 120 4.89 -3.66 -6.49
CA TRP A 120 4.41 -3.60 -7.86
C TRP A 120 5.30 -4.40 -8.82
N THR A 121 6.61 -4.30 -8.64
CA THR A 121 7.58 -5.09 -9.42
C THR A 121 7.43 -6.59 -9.15
N TRP A 122 7.15 -7.00 -7.92
CA TRP A 122 6.85 -8.40 -7.60
C TRP A 122 5.60 -8.90 -8.32
N GLY A 123 4.56 -8.07 -8.40
CA GLY A 123 3.37 -8.33 -9.20
C GLY A 123 3.69 -8.50 -10.70
N GLN A 124 4.48 -7.60 -11.26
CA GLN A 124 4.97 -7.69 -12.65
C GLN A 124 5.76 -8.99 -12.92
N LEU A 125 6.55 -9.45 -11.94
CA LEU A 125 7.34 -10.67 -12.03
C LEU A 125 6.51 -11.94 -11.79
N GLY A 126 5.25 -11.82 -11.38
CA GLY A 126 4.36 -12.94 -11.12
C GLY A 126 4.54 -13.59 -9.74
N TYR A 127 5.20 -12.93 -8.79
CA TYR A 127 5.32 -13.42 -7.42
C TYR A 127 4.01 -13.32 -6.64
N HIS A 128 3.08 -12.47 -7.10
CA HIS A 128 1.70 -12.43 -6.63
C HIS A 128 0.78 -11.85 -7.71
N GLY A 129 -0.53 -12.07 -7.56
CA GLY A 129 -1.59 -11.43 -8.35
C GLY A 129 -2.50 -10.61 -7.45
N LYS A 130 -1.94 -9.58 -6.80
CA LYS A 130 -2.63 -8.74 -5.81
C LYS A 130 -2.70 -7.31 -6.35
N PRO A 131 -3.83 -6.60 -6.24
CA PRO A 131 -3.97 -5.25 -6.77
C PRO A 131 -3.27 -4.21 -5.89
N LEU A 132 -2.96 -3.07 -6.49
CA LEU A 132 -2.36 -1.93 -5.83
C LEU A 132 -3.26 -0.70 -6.02
N GLY A 133 -3.24 0.22 -5.06
CA GLY A 133 -4.03 1.44 -5.09
C GLY A 133 -3.23 2.66 -4.67
N LEU A 134 -3.46 3.80 -5.33
CA LEU A 134 -3.08 5.12 -4.83
C LEU A 134 -4.34 5.80 -4.28
N LEU A 135 -4.30 6.19 -3.01
CA LEU A 135 -5.31 7.11 -2.48
C LEU A 135 -4.86 8.54 -2.80
N GLU A 136 -5.44 9.11 -3.84
CA GLU A 136 -5.15 10.45 -4.33
C GLU A 136 -5.71 11.50 -3.37
N VAL A 137 -4.88 12.48 -3.02
CA VAL A 137 -5.22 13.56 -2.10
C VAL A 137 -4.66 14.86 -2.68
N ASN A 138 -5.54 15.73 -3.16
CA ASN A 138 -5.19 17.04 -3.71
C ASN A 138 -4.15 16.99 -4.84
N GLY A 139 -4.18 15.96 -5.67
CA GLY A 139 -3.26 15.81 -6.81
C GLY A 139 -1.81 15.49 -6.42
N PHE A 140 -1.59 14.96 -5.21
CA PHE A 140 -0.29 14.49 -4.73
C PHE A 140 0.34 13.49 -5.71
N TYR A 141 -0.45 12.56 -6.24
CA TYR A 141 0.03 11.52 -7.15
C TYR A 141 -0.07 11.88 -8.63
N SER A 142 -0.70 13.00 -9.00
CA SER A 142 -0.91 13.37 -10.40
C SER A 142 0.37 13.44 -11.24
N LYS A 143 1.49 13.87 -10.64
CA LYS A 143 2.80 13.87 -11.34
C LYS A 143 3.37 12.46 -11.49
N LEU A 144 3.15 11.61 -10.49
CA LEU A 144 3.61 10.22 -10.52
C LEU A 144 2.83 9.44 -11.57
N THR A 145 1.50 9.55 -11.60
CA THR A 145 0.65 8.85 -12.57
C THR A 145 0.95 9.29 -14.00
N SER A 146 1.14 10.60 -14.23
CA SER A 146 1.58 11.09 -15.54
C SER A 146 2.94 10.53 -15.98
N PHE A 147 3.90 10.39 -15.07
CA PHE A 147 5.19 9.76 -15.37
C PHE A 147 5.03 8.26 -15.67
N LEU A 148 4.17 7.56 -14.90
CA LEU A 148 3.87 6.14 -15.13
C LEU A 148 3.24 5.90 -16.50
N ASP A 149 2.34 6.78 -16.92
CA ASP A 149 1.70 6.70 -18.24
C ASP A 149 2.72 7.00 -19.36
N HIS A 150 3.66 7.92 -19.12
CA HIS A 150 4.75 8.19 -20.04
C HIS A 150 5.66 6.97 -20.25
N ILE A 151 6.10 6.29 -19.19
CA ILE A 151 6.97 5.11 -19.33
C ILE A 151 6.24 3.90 -19.95
N VAL A 152 4.91 3.86 -19.90
CA VAL A 152 4.10 2.93 -20.70
C VAL A 152 4.17 3.31 -22.17
N GLY A 153 3.95 4.60 -22.51
CA GLY A 153 4.06 5.11 -23.88
C GLY A 153 5.44 4.90 -24.51
N GLU A 154 6.51 4.97 -23.71
CA GLU A 154 7.89 4.67 -24.13
C GLU A 154 8.24 3.17 -24.12
N GLY A 155 7.29 2.29 -23.77
CA GLY A 155 7.46 0.83 -23.85
C GLY A 155 8.27 0.19 -22.71
N PHE A 156 8.54 0.91 -21.62
CA PHE A 156 9.24 0.34 -20.46
C PHE A 156 8.31 -0.46 -19.53
N VAL A 157 7.01 -0.16 -19.54
CA VAL A 157 5.97 -0.87 -18.78
C VAL A 157 4.86 -1.31 -19.73
N ARG A 158 4.36 -2.53 -19.57
CA ARG A 158 3.22 -3.04 -20.35
C ARG A 158 1.90 -2.61 -19.70
N GLU A 159 0.89 -2.33 -20.51
CA GLU A 159 -0.45 -1.92 -20.04
C GLU A 159 -1.02 -2.83 -18.94
N PRO A 160 -0.98 -4.18 -19.03
CA PRO A 160 -1.52 -5.02 -17.96
C PRO A 160 -0.80 -4.84 -16.61
N HIS A 161 0.48 -4.48 -16.62
CA HIS A 161 1.21 -4.16 -15.38
C HIS A 161 0.83 -2.78 -14.85
N ARG A 162 0.58 -1.81 -15.75
CA ARG A 162 0.08 -0.47 -15.38
C ARG A 162 -1.32 -0.55 -14.76
N ASP A 163 -2.17 -1.43 -15.29
CA ASP A 163 -3.56 -1.66 -14.85
C ASP A 163 -3.67 -2.38 -13.50
N MET A 164 -2.55 -2.84 -12.92
CA MET A 164 -2.55 -3.33 -11.53
C MET A 164 -2.77 -2.20 -10.53
N LEU A 165 -2.39 -0.97 -10.89
CA LEU A 165 -2.45 0.20 -10.01
C LEU A 165 -3.72 1.02 -10.25
N GLN A 166 -4.65 0.91 -9.31
CA GLN A 166 -5.86 1.72 -9.23
C GLN A 166 -5.54 3.09 -8.62
N VAL A 167 -6.33 4.12 -8.95
CA VAL A 167 -6.15 5.47 -8.41
C VAL A 167 -7.53 6.03 -8.12
N SER A 168 -7.76 6.46 -6.87
CA SER A 168 -9.04 7.01 -6.47
C SER A 168 -8.87 8.07 -5.39
N GLU A 169 -9.76 9.06 -5.37
CA GLU A 169 -9.82 10.11 -4.35
C GLU A 169 -10.68 9.71 -3.14
N SER A 170 -11.38 8.57 -3.22
CA SER A 170 -12.26 8.05 -2.17
C SER A 170 -11.74 6.70 -1.65
N PRO A 171 -11.55 6.54 -0.32
CA PRO A 171 -11.21 5.24 0.25
C PRO A 171 -12.21 4.15 -0.10
N GLN A 172 -13.51 4.46 -0.12
CA GLN A 172 -14.55 3.48 -0.44
C GLN A 172 -14.46 3.02 -1.89
N SER A 173 -14.34 3.97 -2.82
CA SER A 173 -14.23 3.65 -4.25
C SER A 173 -12.95 2.86 -4.53
N LEU A 174 -11.83 3.26 -3.91
CA LEU A 174 -10.57 2.52 -4.03
C LEU A 174 -10.71 1.07 -3.54
N LEU A 175 -11.33 0.85 -2.37
CA LEU A 175 -11.52 -0.48 -1.83
C LEU A 175 -12.47 -1.34 -2.69
N ASP A 176 -13.48 -0.73 -3.31
CA ASP A 176 -14.37 -1.42 -4.27
C ASP A 176 -13.60 -1.84 -5.54
N GLU A 177 -12.77 -0.95 -6.08
CA GLU A 177 -11.92 -1.23 -7.24
C GLU A 177 -10.92 -2.36 -6.94
N LEU A 178 -10.29 -2.35 -5.76
CA LEU A 178 -9.35 -3.39 -5.35
C LEU A 178 -10.04 -4.75 -5.14
N ASP A 179 -11.24 -4.79 -4.56
CA ASP A 179 -11.97 -6.05 -4.33
C ASP A 179 -12.52 -6.64 -5.65
N ALA A 180 -12.91 -5.77 -6.59
CA ALA A 180 -13.39 -6.18 -7.90
C ALA A 180 -12.26 -6.56 -8.89
N TRP A 181 -11.02 -6.16 -8.60
CA TRP A 181 -9.89 -6.37 -9.50
C TRP A 181 -9.62 -7.86 -9.70
N GLN A 182 -9.39 -8.25 -10.96
CA GLN A 182 -9.02 -9.61 -11.33
C GLN A 182 -7.63 -9.62 -11.96
N PRO A 183 -6.77 -10.60 -11.64
CA PRO A 183 -5.46 -10.72 -12.27
C PRO A 183 -5.57 -10.90 -13.78
N THR A 184 -5.22 -9.86 -14.52
CA THR A 184 -5.07 -9.90 -15.99
C THR A 184 -3.62 -10.16 -16.42
N VAL A 185 -2.70 -10.19 -15.46
CA VAL A 185 -1.25 -10.20 -15.72
C VAL A 185 -0.74 -11.60 -16.03
N VAL A 186 -0.28 -11.77 -17.27
CA VAL A 186 0.52 -12.92 -17.71
C VAL A 186 1.99 -12.67 -17.35
N PRO A 187 2.73 -13.64 -16.79
CA PRO A 187 4.14 -13.44 -16.42
C PRO A 187 4.97 -12.90 -17.58
N LYS A 188 5.85 -11.92 -17.28
CA LYS A 188 6.72 -11.24 -18.27
C LYS A 188 7.53 -12.19 -19.17
N TRP A 189 7.73 -13.44 -18.72
CA TRP A 189 8.61 -14.46 -19.33
C TRP A 189 7.88 -15.62 -20.02
N ILE A 190 6.57 -15.55 -20.30
CA ILE A 190 5.98 -16.53 -21.24
C ILE A 190 6.51 -16.21 -22.64
N GLU A 191 7.53 -16.98 -23.04
CA GLU A 191 8.27 -16.87 -24.29
C GLU A 191 7.34 -16.73 -25.51
N GLN A 192 7.52 -15.65 -26.28
CA GLN A 192 7.33 -15.77 -27.71
C GLN A 192 8.42 -16.73 -28.20
N LYS A 193 8.01 -17.91 -28.69
CA LYS A 193 8.90 -18.76 -29.48
C LYS A 193 9.54 -17.88 -30.55
N PRO A 194 10.87 -17.90 -30.72
CA PRO A 194 11.49 -17.24 -31.84
C PRO A 194 10.92 -17.88 -33.12
N SER A 195 10.33 -17.05 -33.97
CA SER A 195 9.96 -17.39 -35.34
C SER A 195 11.21 -17.67 -36.17
#